data_AF-A0AAW2JNU3-F1
#
_entry.id   AF-A0AAW2JNU3-F1
#
_cell.length_a   1.000
_cell.length_b   1.000
_cell.length_c   1.000
_cell.angle_alpha   90.00
_cell.angle_beta   90.00
_cell.angle_gamma   90.00
#
_symmetry.space_group_name_H-M   'P 1'
#
loop_
_entity.id
_entity.type
_entity.pdbx_description
1 polymer ?
#
loop_
_entity_poly.entity_id
_entity_poly.type
_entity_poly.pdbx_seq_one_letter_code
_entity_poly.pdbx_strand_id
1 'polypeptide(L)'
;MDVKIAFLNGDLNEEIYMEQPEGFAFSGQEDKAEYAKIIGSVMFLMNYTRPDIAYAVSRLSRYTHNPNNEHWSALHRLLRYLKGTMNLCLHFNKFPAVLEGFCDANWVMDKDEVSSTSGYVFTLGGGAISWKSVKQTCIARSTMESEFIALELAGQEAEWLRNLVGDMPMWGSSVPVSIHCNSQAAIGIAKNYAYNGKMRHIRIRHGALKELLKNGIISLEYVRSERNLADPLTKGLTRRIILETSRAMGLNP
;
A
#
# COMPACT_ATOMS: atom_id res chain seq x y z
N MET A 1 -15.43 1.10 -13.78
CA MET A 1 -14.45 1.37 -14.86
C MET A 1 -13.34 2.21 -14.24
N ASP A 2 -12.29 1.60 -13.69
CA ASP A 2 -11.30 2.31 -12.85
C ASP A 2 -9.91 1.61 -12.88
N VAL A 3 -9.65 0.87 -13.95
CA VAL A 3 -8.40 0.14 -14.18
C VAL A 3 -7.46 0.95 -15.09
N LYS A 4 -8.02 1.90 -15.87
CA LYS A 4 -7.25 2.86 -16.68
C LYS A 4 -6.32 3.73 -15.82
N ILE A 5 -6.78 4.10 -14.62
CA ILE A 5 -6.03 4.92 -13.66
C ILE A 5 -4.93 4.10 -12.99
N ALA A 6 -4.97 2.76 -13.03
CA ALA A 6 -4.08 1.91 -12.23
C ALA A 6 -2.59 2.17 -12.49
N PHE A 7 -2.09 2.37 -13.72
CA PHE A 7 -0.66 2.68 -13.97
C PHE A 7 -0.38 3.08 -15.43
N LEU A 8 0.12 4.29 -15.75
CA LEU A 8 0.88 4.68 -16.98
C LEU A 8 0.17 4.84 -18.35
N ASN A 9 -0.12 6.09 -18.72
CA ASN A 9 -0.40 6.64 -20.06
C ASN A 9 0.48 6.16 -21.24
N GLY A 10 0.27 5.00 -21.88
CA GLY A 10 1.02 4.67 -23.12
C GLY A 10 0.55 3.39 -23.84
N ASP A 11 0.64 3.40 -25.18
CA ASP A 11 0.13 2.33 -26.07
C ASP A 11 0.98 1.05 -26.07
N LEU A 12 0.31 -0.08 -26.40
CA LEU A 12 0.87 -1.43 -26.32
C LEU A 12 1.37 -2.00 -27.67
N ASN A 13 2.66 -2.40 -27.80
CA ASN A 13 3.22 -3.06 -29.01
C ASN A 13 3.97 -4.41 -28.82
N GLU A 14 3.97 -5.06 -27.65
CA GLU A 14 4.63 -6.37 -27.44
C GLU A 14 3.76 -7.38 -26.68
N GLU A 15 3.76 -8.64 -27.16
CA GLU A 15 3.15 -9.85 -26.57
C GLU A 15 4.05 -10.47 -25.48
N ILE A 16 3.44 -11.03 -24.43
CA ILE A 16 4.13 -11.69 -23.30
C ILE A 16 3.65 -13.14 -23.24
N TYR A 17 4.56 -14.11 -23.32
CA TYR A 17 4.27 -15.54 -23.23
C TYR A 17 4.58 -16.08 -21.82
N MET A 18 3.67 -16.88 -21.25
CA MET A 18 3.84 -17.68 -20.04
C MET A 18 3.25 -19.07 -20.32
N GLU A 19 4.04 -20.14 -20.18
CA GLU A 19 3.54 -21.51 -20.38
C GLU A 19 2.83 -22.04 -19.12
N GLN A 20 1.72 -22.76 -19.31
CA GLN A 20 0.92 -23.35 -18.23
C GLN A 20 1.47 -24.73 -17.82
N PRO A 21 1.64 -25.03 -16.52
CA PRO A 21 2.11 -26.35 -16.09
C PRO A 21 1.06 -27.46 -16.34
N GLU A 22 1.54 -28.66 -16.67
CA GLU A 22 0.72 -29.83 -16.95
C GLU A 22 -0.19 -30.20 -15.75
N GLY A 23 -1.47 -30.50 -16.03
CA GLY A 23 -2.48 -30.88 -15.03
C GLY A 23 -3.41 -29.74 -14.56
N PHE A 24 -3.20 -28.50 -15.00
CA PHE A 24 -4.05 -27.34 -14.67
C PHE A 24 -4.89 -26.81 -15.84
N ALA A 25 -4.90 -27.50 -16.98
CA ALA A 25 -5.66 -27.10 -18.17
C ALA A 25 -7.17 -27.39 -17.98
N PHE A 26 -8.00 -26.34 -17.92
CA PHE A 26 -9.45 -26.43 -17.95
C PHE A 26 -9.97 -25.76 -19.22
N SER A 27 -10.49 -26.55 -20.16
CA SER A 27 -11.00 -26.07 -21.45
C SER A 27 -12.08 -24.99 -21.25
N GLY A 28 -11.90 -23.81 -21.83
CA GLY A 28 -12.85 -22.69 -21.77
C GLY A 28 -12.71 -21.75 -20.56
N GLN A 29 -11.74 -22.01 -19.66
CA GLN A 29 -11.36 -21.10 -18.56
C GLN A 29 -9.88 -20.65 -18.64
N GLU A 30 -9.20 -20.95 -19.74
CA GLU A 30 -7.76 -20.72 -19.93
C GLU A 30 -7.36 -19.26 -19.63
N ASP A 31 -8.13 -18.28 -20.11
CA ASP A 31 -7.89 -16.86 -19.82
C ASP A 31 -8.01 -16.53 -18.32
N LYS A 32 -8.95 -17.14 -17.61
CA LYS A 32 -9.15 -16.88 -16.17
C LYS A 32 -8.04 -17.51 -15.33
N ALA A 33 -7.69 -18.75 -15.67
CA ALA A 33 -6.63 -19.50 -15.00
C ALA A 33 -5.28 -18.82 -15.21
N GLU A 34 -4.98 -18.40 -16.44
CA GLU A 34 -3.72 -17.70 -16.75
C GLU A 34 -3.65 -16.33 -16.08
N TYR A 35 -4.74 -15.55 -16.09
CA TYR A 35 -4.81 -14.28 -15.36
C TYR A 35 -4.53 -14.49 -13.86
N ALA A 36 -5.18 -15.47 -13.22
CA ALA A 36 -4.99 -15.76 -11.80
C ALA A 36 -3.56 -16.22 -11.48
N LYS A 37 -2.95 -17.03 -12.36
CA LYS A 37 -1.57 -17.50 -12.25
C LYS A 37 -0.56 -16.35 -12.34
N ILE A 38 -0.72 -15.44 -13.31
CA ILE A 38 0.13 -14.25 -13.43
C ILE A 38 -0.05 -13.38 -12.18
N ILE A 39 -1.29 -13.14 -11.73
CA ILE A 39 -1.56 -12.39 -10.50
C ILE A 39 -0.86 -13.01 -9.30
N GLY A 40 -0.96 -14.32 -9.11
CA GLY A 40 -0.25 -15.02 -8.02
C GLY A 40 1.27 -14.83 -8.10
N SER A 41 1.83 -14.86 -9.30
CA SER A 41 3.26 -14.64 -9.52
C SER A 41 3.70 -13.21 -9.19
N VAL A 42 2.95 -12.19 -9.62
CA VAL A 42 3.28 -10.79 -9.27
C VAL A 42 2.94 -10.45 -7.82
N MET A 43 2.00 -11.15 -7.18
CA MET A 43 1.75 -11.03 -5.75
C MET A 43 2.95 -11.46 -4.91
N PHE A 44 3.70 -12.46 -5.35
CA PHE A 44 4.97 -12.82 -4.71
C PHE A 44 5.95 -11.63 -4.75
N LEU A 45 6.17 -11.04 -5.93
CA LEU A 45 7.04 -9.85 -6.05
C LEU A 45 6.54 -8.70 -5.16
N MET A 46 5.24 -8.42 -5.20
CA MET A 46 4.60 -7.41 -4.37
C MET A 46 4.88 -7.61 -2.89
N ASN A 47 4.77 -8.82 -2.37
CA ASN A 47 4.87 -9.08 -0.93
C ASN A 47 6.30 -9.07 -0.38
N TYR A 48 7.30 -9.32 -1.23
CA TYR A 48 8.67 -9.55 -0.75
C TYR A 48 9.70 -8.52 -1.25
N THR A 49 9.51 -7.94 -2.43
CA THR A 49 10.59 -7.15 -3.07
C THR A 49 10.12 -5.88 -3.75
N ARG A 50 8.84 -5.74 -4.08
CA ARG A 50 8.31 -4.66 -4.93
C ARG A 50 7.13 -3.94 -4.26
N PRO A 51 7.36 -3.11 -3.24
CA PRO A 51 6.30 -2.27 -2.65
C PRO A 51 5.60 -1.36 -3.66
N ASP A 52 6.33 -0.91 -4.67
CA ASP A 52 5.87 0.04 -5.69
C ASP A 52 4.76 -0.50 -6.62
N ILE A 53 4.53 -1.82 -6.65
CA ILE A 53 3.43 -2.42 -7.43
C ILE A 53 2.20 -2.78 -6.58
N ALA A 54 2.24 -2.54 -5.26
CA ALA A 54 1.26 -3.11 -4.35
C ALA A 54 -0.17 -2.66 -4.61
N TYR A 55 -0.36 -1.39 -4.97
CA TYR A 55 -1.67 -0.86 -5.37
C TYR A 55 -2.22 -1.56 -6.61
N ALA A 56 -1.41 -1.62 -7.67
CA ALA A 56 -1.80 -2.20 -8.95
C ALA A 56 -2.21 -3.67 -8.79
N VAL A 57 -1.37 -4.46 -8.11
CA VAL A 57 -1.63 -5.89 -7.87
C VAL A 57 -2.86 -6.10 -7.01
N SER A 58 -3.04 -5.30 -5.94
CA SER A 58 -4.20 -5.38 -5.03
C SER A 58 -5.52 -4.98 -5.69
N ARG A 59 -5.47 -4.16 -6.74
CA ARG A 59 -6.62 -3.82 -7.58
C ARG A 59 -6.93 -4.94 -8.57
N LEU A 60 -5.91 -5.40 -9.30
CA LEU A 60 -6.06 -6.43 -10.33
C LEU A 60 -6.47 -7.79 -9.76
N SER A 61 -6.06 -8.13 -8.54
CA SER A 61 -6.39 -9.40 -7.89
C SER A 61 -7.89 -9.57 -7.57
N ARG A 62 -8.65 -8.48 -7.53
CA ARG A 62 -10.12 -8.53 -7.30
C ARG A 62 -10.87 -9.20 -8.45
N TYR A 63 -10.28 -9.20 -9.63
CA TYR A 63 -10.91 -9.64 -10.87
C TYR A 63 -10.42 -11.01 -11.35
N THR A 64 -9.74 -11.79 -10.52
CA THR A 64 -9.22 -13.13 -10.88
C THR A 64 -10.29 -14.11 -11.35
N HIS A 65 -11.51 -14.01 -10.82
CA HIS A 65 -12.63 -14.88 -11.20
C HIS A 65 -13.33 -14.44 -12.50
N ASN A 66 -13.19 -13.18 -12.90
CA ASN A 66 -13.86 -12.60 -14.06
C ASN A 66 -13.09 -11.40 -14.64
N PRO A 67 -11.88 -11.61 -15.21
CA PRO A 67 -11.12 -10.55 -15.86
C PRO A 67 -11.81 -10.15 -17.18
N ASN A 68 -11.61 -8.90 -17.60
CA ASN A 68 -12.07 -8.38 -18.88
C ASN A 68 -10.87 -7.76 -19.61
N ASN A 69 -11.08 -7.23 -20.82
CA ASN A 69 -9.99 -6.66 -21.62
C ASN A 69 -9.28 -5.46 -20.95
N GLU A 70 -9.99 -4.70 -20.10
CA GLU A 70 -9.36 -3.61 -19.33
C GLU A 70 -8.42 -4.16 -18.25
N HIS A 71 -8.82 -5.24 -17.56
CA HIS A 71 -8.00 -5.93 -16.57
C HIS A 71 -6.72 -6.50 -17.20
N TRP A 72 -6.85 -7.17 -18.34
CA TRP A 72 -5.70 -7.67 -19.11
C TRP A 72 -4.76 -6.56 -19.56
N SER A 73 -5.30 -5.46 -20.09
CA SER A 73 -4.49 -4.32 -20.52
C SER A 73 -3.68 -3.72 -19.38
N ALA A 74 -4.25 -3.60 -18.19
CA ALA A 74 -3.52 -3.13 -17.01
C ALA A 74 -2.51 -4.16 -16.46
N LEU A 75 -2.83 -5.45 -16.52
CA LEU A 75 -1.87 -6.50 -16.16
C LEU A 75 -0.64 -6.45 -17.08
N HIS A 76 -0.82 -6.30 -18.40
CA HIS A 76 0.30 -6.14 -19.32
C HIS A 76 1.11 -4.85 -19.05
N ARG A 77 0.46 -3.74 -18.71
CA ARG A 77 1.16 -2.49 -18.31
C ARG A 77 2.04 -2.73 -17.06
N LEU A 78 1.52 -3.45 -16.07
CA LEU A 78 2.28 -3.85 -14.87
C LEU A 78 3.49 -4.72 -15.23
N LEU A 79 3.31 -5.76 -16.07
CA LEU A 79 4.40 -6.64 -16.47
C LEU A 79 5.50 -5.90 -17.25
N ARG A 80 5.14 -4.95 -18.11
CA ARG A 80 6.12 -4.10 -18.81
C ARG A 80 6.87 -3.18 -17.87
N TYR A 81 6.19 -2.62 -16.87
CA TYR A 81 6.83 -1.85 -15.84
C TYR A 81 7.86 -2.70 -15.08
N LEU A 82 7.51 -3.94 -14.70
CA LEU A 82 8.43 -4.89 -14.08
C LEU A 82 9.63 -5.22 -14.99
N LYS A 83 9.38 -5.53 -16.27
CA LYS A 83 10.45 -5.77 -17.28
C LYS A 83 11.40 -4.58 -17.38
N GLY A 84 10.88 -3.35 -17.41
CA GLY A 84 11.68 -2.13 -17.48
C GLY A 84 12.33 -1.69 -16.16
N THR A 85 12.05 -2.39 -15.06
CA THR A 85 12.58 -2.10 -13.70
C THR A 85 13.11 -3.36 -13.02
N MET A 86 13.55 -4.35 -13.81
CA MET A 86 13.95 -5.67 -13.32
C MET A 86 15.19 -5.62 -12.44
N ASN A 87 16.01 -4.57 -12.57
CA ASN A 87 17.19 -4.32 -11.75
C ASN A 87 16.88 -3.64 -10.41
N LEU A 88 15.65 -3.19 -10.15
CA LEU A 88 15.33 -2.57 -8.86
C LEU A 88 15.34 -3.61 -7.73
N CYS A 89 16.10 -3.32 -6.68
CA CYS A 89 16.11 -4.10 -5.44
C CYS A 89 16.09 -3.17 -4.21
N LEU A 90 15.70 -3.71 -3.05
CA LEU A 90 15.62 -2.95 -1.80
C LEU A 90 17.02 -2.75 -1.20
N HIS A 91 17.42 -1.49 -1.03
CA HIS A 91 18.69 -1.11 -0.42
C HIS A 91 18.46 -0.59 1.00
N PHE A 92 19.25 -1.12 1.95
CA PHE A 92 19.23 -0.75 3.37
C PHE A 92 20.56 -0.10 3.76
N ASN A 93 20.84 1.07 3.21
CA ASN A 93 22.15 1.72 3.29
C ASN A 93 22.18 3.07 4.05
N LYS A 94 21.05 3.52 4.61
CA LYS A 94 20.98 4.76 5.37
C LYS A 94 21.17 4.51 6.86
N PHE A 95 22.00 5.32 7.50
CA PHE A 95 22.24 5.30 8.95
C PHE A 95 22.07 6.71 9.55
N PRO A 96 21.54 6.83 10.78
CA PRO A 96 21.04 5.73 11.63
C PRO A 96 19.79 5.06 11.04
N ALA A 97 19.64 3.75 11.27
CA ALA A 97 18.49 2.99 10.78
C ALA A 97 17.28 3.23 11.69
N VAL A 98 16.53 4.28 11.38
CA VAL A 98 15.32 4.68 12.10
C VAL A 98 14.10 4.02 11.49
N LEU A 99 13.21 3.48 12.33
CA LEU A 99 11.91 2.97 11.92
C LEU A 99 10.92 4.13 11.79
N GLU A 100 10.42 4.35 10.59
CA GLU A 100 9.44 5.38 10.27
C GLU A 100 8.35 4.81 9.36
N GLY A 101 7.13 5.32 9.49
CA GLY A 101 5.96 4.85 8.75
C GLY A 101 5.28 5.98 7.99
N PHE A 102 4.67 5.65 6.87
CA PHE A 102 3.84 6.54 6.07
C PHE A 102 2.48 5.89 5.88
N CYS A 103 1.40 6.67 5.94
CA CYS A 103 0.07 6.19 5.63
C CYS A 103 -0.66 7.15 4.70
N ASP A 104 -1.55 6.60 3.89
CA ASP A 104 -2.44 7.35 3.00
C ASP A 104 -3.76 6.60 2.86
N ALA A 105 -4.82 7.30 2.49
CA ALA A 105 -6.04 6.69 2.03
C ALA A 105 -6.59 7.39 0.79
N ASN A 106 -7.08 6.63 -0.17
CA ASN A 106 -7.82 7.18 -1.28
C ASN A 106 -9.30 6.81 -1.17
N TRP A 107 -10.16 7.83 -1.11
CA TRP A 107 -11.62 7.65 -1.07
C TRP A 107 -12.17 7.69 -2.50
N VAL A 108 -12.50 6.52 -3.04
CA VAL A 108 -13.04 6.38 -4.39
C VAL A 108 -14.54 6.15 -4.32
N MET A 109 -15.30 7.00 -5.02
CA MET A 109 -16.71 6.80 -5.33
C MET A 109 -16.83 6.52 -6.84
N ASP A 110 -16.82 5.24 -7.25
CA ASP A 110 -17.19 4.85 -8.63
C ASP A 110 -18.64 4.35 -8.63
N LYS A 111 -19.28 4.31 -9.82
CA LYS A 111 -20.68 3.90 -10.03
C LYS A 111 -21.00 2.52 -9.45
N ASP A 112 -20.01 1.63 -9.37
CA ASP A 112 -20.15 0.24 -8.91
C ASP A 112 -19.49 -0.03 -7.54
N GLU A 113 -18.61 0.85 -7.04
CA GLU A 113 -17.92 0.66 -5.76
C GLU A 113 -17.78 1.98 -4.98
N VAL A 114 -18.41 2.05 -3.80
CA VAL A 114 -18.08 3.03 -2.76
C VAL A 114 -17.06 2.38 -1.85
N SER A 115 -15.77 2.48 -2.19
CA SER A 115 -14.72 1.87 -1.36
C SER A 115 -13.46 2.69 -1.34
N SER A 116 -12.92 2.90 -0.14
CA SER A 116 -11.62 3.50 0.02
C SER A 116 -10.53 2.43 -0.06
N THR A 117 -9.33 2.83 -0.46
CA THR A 117 -8.12 2.02 -0.32
C THR A 117 -7.21 2.65 0.73
N SER A 118 -6.81 1.87 1.74
CA SER A 118 -5.78 2.26 2.70
C SER A 118 -4.42 1.73 2.25
N GLY A 119 -3.39 2.54 2.46
CA GLY A 119 -2.01 2.14 2.22
C GLY A 119 -1.10 2.56 3.35
N TYR A 120 -0.07 1.75 3.60
CA TYR A 120 1.05 2.15 4.46
C TYR A 120 2.37 1.58 3.93
N VAL A 121 3.46 2.25 4.27
CA VAL A 121 4.82 1.73 4.12
C VAL A 121 5.66 2.14 5.32
N PHE A 122 6.42 1.19 5.85
CA PHE A 122 7.42 1.40 6.88
C PHE A 122 8.81 1.21 6.30
N THR A 123 9.69 2.15 6.58
CA THR A 123 11.09 2.12 6.18
C THR A 123 11.98 1.94 7.40
N LEU A 124 13.09 1.22 7.20
CA LEU A 124 14.18 1.06 8.16
C LEU A 124 15.48 1.07 7.38
N GLY A 125 16.48 1.82 7.82
CA GLY A 125 17.78 1.87 7.11
C GLY A 125 17.67 2.40 5.67
N GLY A 126 16.62 3.17 5.35
CA GLY A 126 16.40 3.74 4.02
C GLY A 126 15.69 2.84 3.01
N GLY A 127 15.34 1.61 3.38
CA GLY A 127 14.56 0.68 2.56
C GLY A 127 13.22 0.33 3.21
N ALA A 128 12.22 0.01 2.39
CA ALA A 128 10.92 -0.47 2.87
C ALA A 128 11.06 -1.88 3.48
N ILE A 129 10.47 -2.09 4.66
CA ILE A 129 10.48 -3.37 5.37
C ILE A 129 9.08 -3.96 5.57
N SER A 130 8.04 -3.13 5.56
CA SER A 130 6.65 -3.56 5.62
C SER A 130 5.79 -2.58 4.85
N TRP A 131 4.85 -3.08 4.06
CA TRP A 131 3.95 -2.24 3.28
C TRP A 131 2.65 -2.97 3.00
N LYS A 132 1.61 -2.20 2.70
CA LYS A 132 0.30 -2.73 2.36
C LYS A 132 -0.48 -1.77 1.50
N SER A 133 -1.29 -2.34 0.62
CA SER A 133 -2.37 -1.66 -0.10
C SER A 133 -3.61 -2.53 0.06
N VAL A 134 -4.69 -2.00 0.64
CA VAL A 134 -5.86 -2.81 0.97
C VAL A 134 -7.16 -2.03 0.83
N LYS A 135 -8.20 -2.67 0.29
CA LYS A 135 -9.56 -2.14 0.28
C LYS A 135 -10.07 -2.03 1.73
N GLN A 136 -10.60 -0.87 2.12
CA GLN A 136 -11.18 -0.71 3.44
C GLN A 136 -12.43 -1.59 3.58
N THR A 137 -12.54 -2.28 4.71
CA THR A 137 -13.69 -3.14 5.02
C THR A 137 -14.91 -2.36 5.46
N CYS A 138 -14.72 -1.16 6.02
CA CYS A 138 -15.80 -0.27 6.40
C CYS A 138 -15.96 0.87 5.38
N ILE A 139 -17.20 1.29 5.17
CA ILE A 139 -17.52 2.44 4.34
C ILE A 139 -17.13 3.71 5.10
N ALA A 140 -16.07 4.37 4.64
CA ALA A 140 -15.72 5.71 5.11
C ALA A 140 -16.72 6.73 4.55
N ARG A 141 -17.20 7.63 5.41
CA ARG A 141 -18.19 8.68 5.05
C ARG A 141 -17.55 10.02 4.67
N SER A 142 -16.23 10.11 4.78
CA SER A 142 -15.45 11.28 4.38
C SER A 142 -13.99 10.88 4.12
N THR A 143 -13.26 11.73 3.42
CA THR A 143 -11.80 11.60 3.25
C THR A 143 -11.08 11.55 4.60
N MET A 144 -11.52 12.34 5.58
CA MET A 144 -10.94 12.30 6.92
C MET A 144 -11.12 10.91 7.57
N GLU A 145 -12.29 10.28 7.41
CA GLU A 145 -12.52 8.95 7.99
C GLU A 145 -11.67 7.90 7.29
N SER A 146 -11.54 7.95 5.96
CA SER A 146 -10.68 7.00 5.24
C SER A 146 -9.22 7.12 5.66
N GLU A 147 -8.72 8.35 5.81
CA GLU A 147 -7.36 8.63 6.29
C GLU A 147 -7.16 8.13 7.72
N PHE A 148 -8.15 8.35 8.59
CA PHE A 148 -8.12 7.84 9.95
C PHE A 148 -8.04 6.31 10.01
N ILE A 149 -8.75 5.61 9.13
CA ILE A 149 -8.71 4.15 9.04
C ILE A 149 -7.34 3.66 8.54
N ALA A 150 -6.74 4.33 7.55
CA ALA A 150 -5.38 4.02 7.12
C ALA A 150 -4.34 4.26 8.22
N LEU A 151 -4.49 5.35 8.97
CA LEU A 151 -3.64 5.69 10.09
C LEU A 151 -3.73 4.64 11.21
N GLU A 152 -4.92 4.15 11.52
CA GLU A 152 -5.09 3.09 12.52
C GLU A 152 -4.46 1.77 12.08
N LEU A 153 -4.62 1.40 10.80
CA LEU A 153 -3.96 0.23 10.23
C LEU A 153 -2.43 0.34 10.32
N ALA A 154 -1.87 1.52 10.02
CA ALA A 154 -0.45 1.79 10.18
C ALA A 154 -0.02 1.75 11.66
N GLY A 155 -0.84 2.24 12.58
CA GLY A 155 -0.58 2.21 14.02
C GLY A 155 -0.39 0.79 14.55
N GLN A 156 -1.26 -0.14 14.17
CA GLN A 156 -1.13 -1.56 14.55
C GLN A 156 0.16 -2.18 14.01
N GLU A 157 0.51 -1.90 12.76
CA GLU A 157 1.76 -2.39 12.16
C GLU A 157 2.98 -1.78 12.86
N ALA A 158 2.94 -0.50 13.22
CA ALA A 158 4.02 0.18 13.92
C ALA A 158 4.29 -0.44 15.30
N GLU A 159 3.24 -0.80 16.04
CA GLU A 159 3.38 -1.52 17.32
C GLU A 159 4.07 -2.87 17.12
N TRP A 160 3.62 -3.65 16.13
CA TRP A 160 4.22 -4.95 15.84
C TRP A 160 5.69 -4.83 15.45
N LEU A 161 6.02 -3.91 14.52
CA LEU A 161 7.39 -3.65 14.08
C LEU A 161 8.27 -3.14 15.21
N ARG A 162 7.76 -2.26 16.07
CA ARG A 162 8.51 -1.75 17.23
C ARG A 162 8.87 -2.87 18.19
N ASN A 163 7.95 -3.79 18.46
CA ASN A 163 8.24 -4.95 19.31
C ASN A 163 9.27 -5.87 18.66
N LEU A 164 9.11 -6.18 17.36
CA LEU A 164 10.05 -7.00 16.60
C LEU A 164 11.47 -6.42 16.58
N VAL A 165 11.59 -5.11 16.30
CA VAL A 165 12.88 -4.40 16.27
C VAL A 165 13.46 -4.22 17.68
N GLY A 166 12.60 -4.07 18.68
CA GLY A 166 12.98 -3.94 20.08
C GLY A 166 13.64 -5.19 20.67
N ASP A 167 13.31 -6.36 20.17
CA ASP A 167 13.96 -7.63 20.54
C ASP A 167 15.37 -7.77 19.94
N MET A 168 15.77 -6.90 19.00
CA MET A 168 17.08 -6.94 18.36
C MET A 168 18.13 -6.16 19.18
N PRO A 169 19.31 -6.76 19.51
CA PRO A 169 20.30 -6.16 20.40
C PRO A 169 20.83 -4.77 20.01
N MET A 170 20.78 -4.44 18.71
CA MET A 170 21.37 -3.21 18.15
C MET A 170 20.40 -2.03 18.07
N TRP A 171 19.09 -2.25 18.25
CA TRP A 171 18.06 -1.27 17.89
C TRP A 171 17.23 -0.69 19.04
N GLY A 172 17.42 -1.15 20.27
CA GLY A 172 16.94 -0.55 21.54
C GLY A 172 15.58 0.17 21.48
N SER A 173 14.54 -0.39 22.11
CA SER A 173 13.12 -0.01 22.00
C SER A 173 12.70 1.37 22.54
N SER A 174 13.57 2.37 22.64
CA SER A 174 13.30 3.57 23.46
C SER A 174 12.55 4.70 22.75
N VAL A 175 12.39 4.69 21.42
CA VAL A 175 11.74 5.79 20.69
C VAL A 175 10.36 5.39 20.13
N PRO A 176 9.36 6.30 20.14
CA PRO A 176 8.12 6.08 19.42
C PRO A 176 8.36 5.99 17.91
N VAL A 177 7.60 5.16 17.20
CA VAL A 177 7.64 5.09 15.73
C VAL A 177 6.91 6.30 15.16
N SER A 178 7.60 7.10 14.34
CA SER A 178 6.97 8.23 13.66
C SER A 178 6.10 7.75 12.50
N ILE A 179 4.82 8.09 12.52
CA ILE A 179 3.87 7.84 11.43
C ILE A 179 3.52 9.17 10.77
N HIS A 180 3.86 9.27 9.49
CA HIS A 180 3.61 10.40 8.63
C HIS A 180 2.26 10.22 7.92
N CYS A 181 1.35 11.18 8.13
CA CYS A 181 0.03 11.21 7.52
C CYS A 181 -0.21 12.57 6.83
N ASN A 182 -0.85 12.56 5.66
CA ASN A 182 -1.14 13.77 4.89
C ASN A 182 -2.46 14.46 5.31
N SER A 183 -3.15 13.94 6.33
CA SER A 183 -4.44 14.47 6.79
C SER A 183 -4.33 15.07 8.18
N GLN A 184 -4.22 16.40 8.25
CA GLN A 184 -4.24 17.13 9.52
C GLN A 184 -5.53 16.88 10.31
N ALA A 185 -6.65 16.67 9.62
CA ALA A 185 -7.92 16.33 10.25
C ALA A 185 -7.88 14.97 10.95
N ALA A 186 -7.33 13.94 10.29
CA ALA A 186 -7.17 12.62 10.88
C ALA A 186 -6.21 12.64 12.09
N ILE A 187 -5.07 13.34 11.96
CA ILE A 187 -4.11 13.55 13.06
C ILE A 187 -4.78 14.27 14.24
N GLY A 188 -5.54 15.33 13.96
CA GLY A 188 -6.26 16.08 14.97
C GLY A 188 -7.25 15.22 15.74
N ILE A 189 -8.00 14.37 15.04
CA ILE A 189 -8.95 13.43 15.67
C ILE A 189 -8.21 12.38 16.50
N ALA A 190 -7.12 11.81 15.99
CA ALA A 190 -6.30 10.84 16.74
C ALA A 190 -5.79 11.43 18.05
N LYS A 191 -5.33 12.68 18.04
CA LYS A 191 -4.81 13.40 19.23
C LYS A 191 -5.91 13.91 20.17
N ASN A 192 -7.15 14.07 19.71
CA ASN A 192 -8.20 14.68 20.52
C ASN A 192 -8.83 13.68 21.51
N TYR A 193 -8.76 14.01 22.81
CA TYR A 193 -9.35 13.21 23.89
C TYR A 193 -10.88 13.21 23.84
N ALA A 194 -11.52 14.27 23.35
CA ALA A 194 -12.97 14.40 23.25
C ALA A 194 -13.49 13.67 21.99
N TYR A 195 -14.05 12.48 22.19
CA TYR A 195 -14.73 11.74 21.14
C TYR A 195 -16.12 12.34 20.92
N ASN A 196 -16.31 13.05 19.81
CA ASN A 196 -17.63 13.52 19.39
C ASN A 196 -18.43 12.31 18.88
N GLY A 197 -19.60 12.04 19.48
CA GLY A 197 -20.44 10.86 19.24
C GLY A 197 -20.93 10.62 17.80
N LYS A 198 -20.49 11.42 16.82
CA LYS A 198 -20.82 11.35 15.38
C LYS A 198 -20.08 10.23 14.62
N MET A 199 -19.04 9.61 15.19
CA MET A 199 -18.15 8.66 14.50
C MET A 199 -18.23 7.22 15.06
N ARG A 200 -19.44 6.75 15.45
CA ARG A 200 -19.63 5.51 16.25
C ARG A 200 -18.99 4.28 15.61
N HIS A 201 -19.00 4.19 14.28
CA HIS A 201 -18.45 3.08 13.52
C HIS A 201 -16.92 2.99 13.56
N ILE A 202 -16.21 4.07 13.92
CA ILE A 202 -14.74 4.07 14.07
C ILE A 202 -14.27 4.22 15.52
N ARG A 203 -15.18 4.16 16.50
CA ARG A 203 -14.86 4.34 17.94
C ARG A 203 -13.79 3.37 18.45
N ILE A 204 -13.86 2.10 18.05
CA ILE A 204 -12.90 1.07 18.47
C ILE A 204 -11.49 1.40 17.95
N ARG A 205 -11.39 1.75 16.66
CA ARG A 205 -10.14 2.22 16.03
C ARG A 205 -9.56 3.44 16.71
N HIS A 206 -10.43 4.38 17.10
CA HIS A 206 -10.01 5.57 17.85
C HIS A 206 -9.45 5.23 19.23
N GLY A 207 -10.06 4.29 19.93
CA GLY A 207 -9.55 3.78 21.21
C GLY A 207 -8.17 3.15 21.06
N ALA A 208 -8.00 2.26 20.09
CA ALA A 208 -6.73 1.58 19.82
C ALA A 208 -5.61 2.59 19.50
N LEU A 209 -5.84 3.50 18.54
CA LEU A 209 -4.83 4.49 18.16
C LEU A 209 -4.45 5.44 19.31
N LYS A 210 -5.42 5.81 20.15
CA LYS A 210 -5.18 6.61 21.36
C LYS A 210 -4.29 5.90 22.36
N GLU A 211 -4.50 4.60 22.56
CA GLU A 211 -3.68 3.80 23.46
C GLU A 211 -2.23 3.76 23.00
N LEU A 212 -2.00 3.55 21.69
CA LEU A 212 -0.66 3.61 21.10
C LEU A 212 0.03 4.95 21.32
N LEU A 213 -0.70 6.07 21.16
CA LEU A 213 -0.18 7.42 21.41
C LEU A 213 0.13 7.66 22.88
N LYS A 214 -0.79 7.26 23.78
CA LYS A 214 -0.65 7.44 25.22
C LYS A 214 0.54 6.66 25.78
N ASN A 215 0.76 5.45 25.26
CA ASN A 215 1.84 4.57 25.69
C ASN A 215 3.19 4.92 25.02
N GLY A 216 3.24 5.96 24.17
CA GLY A 216 4.46 6.37 23.48
C GLY A 216 4.97 5.34 22.47
N ILE A 217 4.09 4.48 21.95
CA ILE A 217 4.44 3.48 20.93
C ILE A 217 4.64 4.16 19.58
N ILE A 218 3.80 5.15 19.27
CA ILE A 218 3.82 5.91 18.02
C ILE A 218 3.81 7.42 18.27
N SER A 219 4.32 8.19 17.31
CA SER A 219 4.13 9.63 17.19
C SER A 219 3.53 9.96 15.83
N LEU A 220 2.71 11.02 15.75
CA LEU A 220 2.06 11.42 14.50
C LEU A 220 2.59 12.75 13.98
N GLU A 221 3.04 12.71 12.73
CA GLU A 221 3.59 13.85 12.01
C GLU A 221 2.83 14.11 10.71
N TYR A 222 2.66 15.40 10.40
CA TYR A 222 2.07 15.78 9.13
C TYR A 222 3.12 15.73 8.02
N VAL A 223 2.79 15.10 6.90
CA VAL A 223 3.61 15.11 5.68
C VAL A 223 2.78 15.67 4.52
N ARG A 224 3.42 16.40 3.60
CA ARG A 224 2.75 16.82 2.37
C ARG A 224 2.63 15.63 1.41
N SER A 225 1.56 15.57 0.62
CA SER A 225 1.29 14.46 -0.29
C SER A 225 2.44 14.18 -1.26
N GLU A 226 3.16 15.20 -1.73
CA GLU A 226 4.31 15.02 -2.65
C GLU A 226 5.49 14.29 -2.00
N ARG A 227 5.54 14.23 -0.66
CA ARG A 227 6.57 13.53 0.12
C ARG A 227 6.04 12.29 0.82
N ASN A 228 4.77 11.94 0.63
CA ASN A 228 4.16 10.80 1.29
C ASN A 228 4.47 9.51 0.53
N LEU A 229 5.25 8.61 1.13
CA LEU A 229 5.61 7.34 0.49
C LEU A 229 4.44 6.37 0.34
N ALA A 230 3.34 6.58 1.07
CA ALA A 230 2.15 5.76 0.97
C ALA A 230 1.19 6.16 -0.16
N ASP A 231 1.35 7.34 -0.77
CA ASP A 231 0.53 7.79 -1.91
C ASP A 231 0.47 6.78 -3.07
N PRO A 232 1.58 6.17 -3.56
CA PRO A 232 1.51 5.15 -4.62
C PRO A 232 0.77 3.87 -4.21
N LEU A 233 0.46 3.68 -2.92
CA LEU A 233 -0.22 2.49 -2.40
C LEU A 233 -1.74 2.61 -2.38
N THR A 234 -2.29 3.79 -2.67
CA THR A 234 -3.74 4.05 -2.56
C THR A 234 -4.38 4.52 -3.87
N LYS A 235 -3.57 5.05 -4.78
CA LYS A 235 -4.01 5.65 -6.03
C LYS A 235 -2.98 5.42 -7.14
N GLY A 236 -3.48 5.38 -8.36
CA GLY A 236 -2.62 5.32 -9.53
C GLY A 236 -1.95 6.67 -9.79
N LEU A 237 -0.63 6.63 -10.03
CA LEU A 237 0.20 7.82 -10.21
C LEU A 237 0.93 7.77 -11.56
N THR A 238 1.58 8.87 -11.92
CA THR A 238 2.42 8.93 -13.12
C THR A 238 3.73 8.14 -12.92
N ARG A 239 4.34 7.66 -14.01
CA ARG A 239 5.61 6.90 -13.97
C ARG A 239 6.69 7.60 -13.16
N ARG A 240 6.79 8.91 -13.38
CA ARG A 240 7.80 9.74 -12.75
C ARG A 240 7.65 9.67 -11.23
N ILE A 241 6.44 9.90 -10.73
CA ILE A 241 6.16 9.88 -9.29
C ILE A 241 6.39 8.49 -8.71
N ILE A 242 5.95 7.42 -9.39
CA ILE A 242 6.20 6.05 -8.94
C ILE A 242 7.70 5.75 -8.83
N LEU A 243 8.51 6.14 -9.83
CA LEU A 243 9.95 5.90 -9.77
C LEU A 243 10.63 6.73 -8.68
N GLU A 244 10.19 7.97 -8.47
CA GLU A 244 10.67 8.84 -7.39
C GLU A 244 10.35 8.24 -6.01
N THR A 245 9.10 7.81 -5.78
CA THR A 245 8.70 7.17 -4.53
C THR A 245 9.32 5.80 -4.35
N SER A 246 9.51 5.01 -5.42
CA SER A 246 10.23 3.73 -5.39
C SER A 246 11.64 3.91 -4.85
N ARG A 247 12.40 4.88 -5.40
CA ARG A 247 13.75 5.21 -4.91
C ARG A 247 13.74 5.68 -3.46
N ALA A 248 12.73 6.45 -3.07
CA ALA A 248 12.58 6.92 -1.70
C ALA A 248 12.24 5.77 -0.72
N MET A 249 11.53 4.74 -1.19
CA MET A 249 11.31 3.46 -0.49
C MET A 249 12.52 2.51 -0.56
N GLY A 250 13.65 2.96 -1.14
CA GLY A 250 14.90 2.20 -1.20
C GLY A 250 15.03 1.26 -2.40
N LEU A 251 14.09 1.27 -3.37
CA LEU A 251 14.20 0.52 -4.61
C LEU A 251 15.19 1.19 -5.57
N ASN A 252 16.39 0.63 -5.67
CA ASN A 252 17.47 1.14 -6.51
C ASN A 252 18.02 0.07 -7.46
N PRO A 253 18.57 0.47 -8.63
CA PRO A 253 19.30 -0.40 -9.56
C PRO A 253 20.51 -1.12 -8.97
#